data_AF-A0A830BR84-F1
#
_entry.id   AF-A0A830BR84-F1
#
_cell.length_a   1.000
_cell.length_b   1.000
_cell.length_c   1.000
_cell.angle_alpha   90.00
_cell.angle_beta   90.00
_cell.angle_gamma   90.00
#
_symmetry.space_group_name_H-M   'P 1'
#
loop_
_entity.id
_entity.type
_entity.pdbx_description
1 polymer ?
#
loop_
_entity_poly.entity_id
_entity_poly.type
_entity_poly.pdbx_seq_one_letter_code
_entity_poly.pdbx_strand_id
1 'polypeptide(L)' 'MRKFSEQYAQRSGTYFCVDKGVTSVVIKGLPEHKDTLGAPLCPCKHYDDKAAEAQQCFWNCLCVPMKER' A
#
# COMPACT_ATOMS: atom_id res chain seq x y z
N MET A 1 -6.54 4.30 -5.54
CA MET A 1 -5.99 2.93 -5.38
C MET A 1 -7.04 1.81 -5.28
N ARG A 2 -8.34 2.09 -5.15
CA ARG A 2 -9.37 1.04 -4.98
C ARG A 2 -9.37 -0.06 -6.07
N LYS A 3 -9.46 0.32 -7.35
CA LYS A 3 -9.47 -0.63 -8.48
C LYS A 3 -8.22 -1.52 -8.50
N PHE A 4 -7.06 -0.95 -8.18
CA PHE A 4 -5.81 -1.68 -8.10
C PHE A 4 -5.84 -2.72 -6.97
N SER A 5 -6.33 -2.34 -5.78
CA SER A 5 -6.48 -3.26 -4.66
C SER A 5 -7.44 -4.41 -4.98
N GLU A 6 -8.58 -4.12 -5.63
CA GLU A 6 -9.56 -5.13 -6.04
C GLU A 6 -8.97 -6.14 -7.04
N GLN A 7 -8.31 -5.63 -8.09
CA GLN A 7 -7.67 -6.48 -9.10
C GLN A 7 -6.55 -7.33 -8.50
N TYR A 8 -5.73 -6.75 -7.61
CA TYR A 8 -4.63 -7.47 -7.01
C TYR A 8 -5.10 -8.53 -6.01
N ALA A 9 -6.15 -8.25 -5.23
CA ALA A 9 -6.76 -9.24 -4.35
C ALA A 9 -7.25 -10.47 -5.14
N GLN A 10 -7.95 -10.23 -6.26
CA GLN A 10 -8.38 -11.30 -7.16
C GLN A 10 -7.21 -12.09 -7.76
N ARG A 11 -6.15 -11.40 -8.21
CA ARG A 11 -4.97 -12.04 -8.81
C ARG A 11 -4.16 -12.88 -7.83
N SER A 12 -4.06 -12.42 -6.58
CA SER A 12 -3.29 -13.08 -5.53
C SER A 12 -4.12 -14.09 -4.72
N GLY A 13 -5.42 -14.21 -4.97
CA GLY A 13 -6.33 -15.03 -4.16
C GLY A 13 -6.45 -14.55 -2.71
N THR A 14 -6.11 -13.30 -2.44
CA THR A 14 -6.20 -12.69 -1.11
C THR A 14 -7.54 -11.98 -0.92
N TYR A 15 -7.92 -11.79 0.34
CA TYR A 15 -9.21 -11.22 0.72
C TYR A 15 -9.01 -9.95 1.54
N PHE A 16 -9.96 -9.02 1.42
CA PHE A 16 -9.99 -7.85 2.29
C PHE A 16 -10.39 -8.24 3.71
N CYS A 17 -10.02 -7.39 4.67
CA CYS A 17 -10.41 -7.56 6.06
C CYS A 17 -11.95 -7.54 6.20
N VAL A 18 -12.47 -8.28 7.18
CA VAL A 18 -13.90 -8.28 7.54
C VAL A 18 -14.36 -6.87 7.93
N ASP A 19 -13.49 -6.11 8.58
CA ASP A 19 -13.70 -4.70 8.88
C ASP A 19 -13.31 -3.84 7.68
N LYS A 20 -14.33 -3.30 7.01
CA LYS A 20 -14.17 -2.42 5.85
C LYS A 20 -13.54 -1.07 6.21
N GLY A 21 -13.57 -0.67 7.48
CA GLY A 21 -12.90 0.53 7.97
C GLY A 21 -11.39 0.45 7.76
N VAL A 22 -10.80 -0.70 8.11
CA VAL A 22 -9.36 -0.97 7.92
C VAL A 22 -8.99 -0.87 6.45
N THR A 23 -9.75 -1.54 5.57
CA THR A 23 -9.52 -1.49 4.12
C THR A 23 -9.68 -0.06 3.57
N SER A 24 -10.65 0.70 4.06
CA SER A 24 -10.87 2.09 3.63
C SER A 24 -9.68 2.99 3.98
N VAL A 25 -9.16 2.91 5.20
CA VAL A 25 -8.02 3.71 5.66
C VAL A 25 -6.78 3.44 4.81
N VAL A 26 -6.46 2.17 4.56
CA VAL A 26 -5.29 1.80 3.73
C VAL A 26 -5.46 2.26 2.29
N ILE A 27 -6.65 2.08 1.69
CA ILE A 27 -6.91 2.49 0.30
C ILE A 27 -6.89 4.02 0.13
N LYS A 28 -7.19 4.78 1.19
CA LYS A 28 -7.10 6.25 1.19
C LYS A 28 -5.67 6.76 1.39
N GLY A 29 -4.89 6.16 2.29
CA GLY A 29 -3.52 6.59 2.57
C GLY A 29 -2.52 6.30 1.43
N LEU A 30 -2.72 5.23 0.65
CA LEU A 30 -1.85 4.91 -0.48
C LEU A 30 -1.81 6.00 -1.59
N PRO A 31 -2.95 6.55 -2.06
CA PRO A 31 -2.98 7.73 -2.92
C PRO A 31 -2.30 8.95 -2.30
N GLU A 32 -2.55 9.25 -1.03
CA GLU A 32 -1.96 10.41 -0.36
C GLU A 32 -0.43 10.36 -0.39
N HIS A 33 0.15 9.20 -0.06
CA HIS A 33 1.61 9.00 -0.18
C HIS A 33 2.10 9.09 -1.62
N LYS A 34 1.32 8.61 -2.60
CA LYS A 34 1.67 8.76 -4.02
C LYS A 34 1.71 10.23 -4.45
N ASP A 35 0.77 11.05 -3.97
CA ASP A 35 0.70 12.46 -4.32
C ASP A 35 1.82 13.27 -3.62
N THR A 36 2.19 12.91 -2.38
CA THR A 36 3.23 13.63 -1.62
C THR A 36 4.66 13.16 -1.91
N LEU A 37 4.87 11.85 -2.11
CA LEU A 37 6.20 11.24 -2.27
C LEU A 37 6.48 10.77 -3.70
N GLY A 38 5.49 10.84 -4.60
CA GLY A 38 5.55 10.27 -5.95
C GLY A 38 5.32 8.75 -6.00
N ALA A 39 5.28 8.06 -4.84
CA ALA A 39 5.14 6.61 -4.75
C ALA A 39 4.17 6.18 -3.62
N PRO A 40 3.40 5.10 -3.81
CA PRO A 40 2.40 4.66 -2.83
C PRO A 40 3.04 3.88 -1.67
N LEU A 41 3.78 4.56 -0.80
CA LEU A 41 4.41 3.99 0.40
C LEU A 41 3.36 3.43 1.38
N CYS A 42 3.65 2.35 2.13
CA CYS A 42 2.63 1.78 3.04
C CYS A 42 2.16 2.82 4.09
N PRO A 43 0.86 3.11 4.19
CA PRO A 43 0.35 4.02 5.23
C PRO A 43 0.34 3.38 6.63
N CYS A 44 0.64 2.09 6.72
CA CYS A 44 0.56 1.27 7.91
C CYS A 44 1.81 1.32 8.82
N LYS A 45 2.91 1.93 8.34
CA LYS A 45 4.18 2.00 9.05
C LYS A 45 4.55 3.45 9.38
N HIS A 46 5.30 3.59 10.47
CA HIS A 46 6.08 4.79 10.71
C HIS A 46 7.42 4.68 10.00
N TYR A 47 7.90 5.79 9.45
CA TYR A 47 9.18 5.90 8.76
C TYR A 47 9.88 7.16 9.24
N ASP A 48 11.18 7.07 9.50
CA ASP A 48 11.99 8.24 9.88
C ASP A 48 12.21 9.16 8.68
N ASP A 49 12.52 8.57 7.50
CA ASP A 49 12.61 9.29 6.22
C ASP A 49 11.72 8.64 5.16
N LYS A 50 10.54 9.23 4.97
CA LYS A 50 9.57 8.76 3.96
C LYS A 50 10.08 8.90 2.52
N ALA A 51 10.92 9.88 2.23
CA ALA A 51 11.41 10.13 0.87
C ALA A 51 12.46 9.08 0.47
N ALA A 52 13.40 8.77 1.38
CA ALA A 52 14.37 7.72 1.17
C ALA A 52 13.70 6.34 0.97
N GLU A 53 12.69 6.02 1.79
CA GLU A 53 11.96 4.75 1.69
C GLU A 53 11.11 4.64 0.41
N ALA A 54 10.49 5.75 0.00
CA ALA A 54 9.79 5.83 -1.28
C ALA A 54 10.76 5.60 -2.46
N GLN A 55 12.00 6.10 -2.38
CA GLN A 55 13.02 5.89 -3.40
C GLN A 55 13.56 4.44 -3.41
N GLN A 56 13.78 3.84 -2.23
CA GLN A 56 14.24 2.45 -2.11
C GLN A 56 13.23 1.42 -2.63
N CYS A 57 11.94 1.78 -2.73
CA CYS A 57 10.88 0.94 -3.27
C CYS A 57 10.60 -0.36 -2.51
N PHE A 58 11.16 -0.56 -1.32
CA PHE A 58 10.94 -1.77 -0.53
C PHE A 58 9.51 -1.82 0.05
N TRP A 59 9.05 -0.69 0.60
CA TRP A 59 7.73 -0.55 1.23
C TRP A 59 6.66 0.12 0.34
N ASN A 60 6.99 0.41 -0.91
CA ASN A 60 6.01 0.90 -1.88
C ASN A 60 5.02 -0.21 -2.21
N CYS A 61 3.72 0.08 -2.22
CA CYS A 61 2.70 -0.89 -2.56
C CYS A 61 2.80 -1.29 -4.04
N LEU A 62 2.98 -2.56 -4.41
CA LEU A 62 3.07 -3.79 -3.60
C LEU A 62 4.43 -3.92 -2.90
N CYS A 63 4.45 -4.02 -1.57
CA CYS A 63 5.71 -4.12 -0.84
C CYS A 63 6.39 -5.47 -1.10
N VAL A 64 7.71 -5.55 -0.88
CA VAL A 64 8.49 -6.78 -1.07
C VAL A 64 7.86 -7.98 -0.34
N PRO A 65 7.45 -7.87 0.94
CA PRO A 65 6.78 -8.98 1.64
C PRO A 65 5.50 -9.48 0.96
N MET A 66 4.70 -8.60 0.35
CA MET A 66 3.46 -8.98 -0.32
C MET A 66 3.71 -9.68 -1.68
N LYS A 67 4.88 -9.49 -2.28
CA LYS A 67 5.24 -10.15 -3.54
C LYS A 67 5.85 -11.53 -3.32
N GLU A 68 6.62 -11.69 -2.24
CA GLU A 68 7.46 -12.86 -2.02
C GLU A 68 6.83 -13.92 -1.09
N ARG A 69 5.85 -13.53 -0.27
CA ARG A 69 5.24 -14.39 0.76
C ARG A 69 3.72 -14.25 0.74
#